data_AF-A0A838P457-F1
#
_entry.id   AF-A0A838P457-F1
#
_cell.length_a   1.000
_cell.length_b   1.000
_cell.length_c   1.000
_cell.angle_alpha   90.00
_cell.angle_beta   90.00
_cell.angle_gamma   90.00
#
_symmetry.space_group_name_H-M   'P 1'
#
loop_
_entity.id
_entity.type
_entity.pdbx_description
1 polymer ?
#
loop_
_entity_poly.entity_id
_entity_poly.type
_entity_poly.pdbx_seq_one_letter_code
_entity_poly.pdbx_strand_id
1 'polypeptide(L)'
;MPAVIDLVTRVLVVIAMAYASVVALTHWAVRRRRINPFGVWPRFMRRVGEPVLLPLERRVLRAGGNPQDAPFWLLAIVIAGGLLLLSLTHWLLDMAGTLTAMASAGPRAWLRLVVSAVFTILMAAIFIRVIASWFGISPYRPWMRLIMVLTDWLIEPLRRVLPPFGMFDMSPMVAWLVLWVVRGVVMGVL
;
A
#
# COMPACT_ATOMS: atom_id res chain seq x y z
N MET A 1 3.83 22.28 11.16
CA MET A 1 4.28 22.15 9.75
C MET A 1 3.84 20.83 9.09
N PRO A 2 4.16 19.63 9.62
CA PRO A 2 3.79 18.35 8.96
C PRO A 2 2.27 18.15 8.82
N ALA A 3 1.49 18.49 9.85
CA ALA A 3 0.03 18.41 9.80
C ALA A 3 -0.61 19.34 8.75
N VAL A 4 0.01 20.50 8.48
CA VAL A 4 -0.48 21.45 7.46
C VAL A 4 -0.20 20.90 6.06
N ILE A 5 0.97 20.32 5.84
CA ILE A 5 1.33 19.67 4.56
C ILE A 5 0.39 18.50 4.29
N ASP A 6 0.16 17.63 5.28
CA ASP A 6 -0.76 16.50 5.14
C ASP A 6 -2.20 16.96 4.84
N LEU A 7 -2.70 17.97 5.56
CA LEU A 7 -4.02 18.54 5.33
C LEU A 7 -4.14 19.10 3.92
N VAL A 8 -3.17 19.89 3.46
CA VAL A 8 -3.18 20.49 2.12
C VAL A 8 -3.14 19.40 1.05
N THR A 9 -2.25 18.41 1.17
CA THR A 9 -2.18 17.29 0.20
C THR A 9 -3.49 16.52 0.15
N ARG A 10 -4.10 16.19 1.29
CA ARG A 10 -5.41 15.51 1.32
C ARG A 10 -6.51 16.33 0.68
N VAL A 11 -6.61 17.62 1.02
CA VAL A 11 -7.62 18.51 0.46
C VAL A 11 -7.47 18.62 -1.05
N LEU A 12 -6.23 18.78 -1.56
CA LEU A 12 -5.97 18.84 -2.99
C LEU A 12 -6.36 17.54 -3.71
N VAL A 13 -5.99 16.37 -3.14
CA VAL A 13 -6.35 15.06 -3.72
C VAL A 13 -7.86 14.84 -3.70
N VAL A 14 -8.54 15.20 -2.62
CA VAL A 14 -10.01 15.07 -2.51
C VAL A 14 -10.71 16.00 -3.51
N ILE A 15 -10.26 17.26 -3.65
CA ILE A 15 -10.82 18.19 -4.64
C ILE A 15 -10.62 17.64 -6.06
N ALA A 16 -9.42 17.16 -6.39
CA ALA A 16 -9.14 16.57 -7.69
C ALA A 16 -10.02 15.34 -7.97
N MET A 17 -10.18 14.47 -6.97
CA MET A 17 -11.00 13.26 -7.08
C MET A 17 -12.48 13.57 -7.19
N ALA A 18 -12.98 14.55 -6.44
CA ALA A 18 -14.36 15.03 -6.55
C ALA A 18 -14.63 15.60 -7.95
N TYR A 19 -13.72 16.44 -8.45
CA TYR A 19 -13.79 16.97 -9.80
C TYR A 19 -13.82 15.86 -10.87
N ALA A 20 -12.88 14.93 -10.81
CA ALA A 20 -12.81 13.79 -11.72
C ALA A 20 -14.07 12.91 -11.67
N SER A 21 -14.61 12.70 -10.48
CA SER A 21 -15.85 11.93 -10.26
C SER A 21 -17.05 12.62 -10.88
N VAL A 22 -17.20 13.94 -10.69
CA VAL A 22 -18.29 14.72 -11.28
C VAL A 22 -18.22 14.69 -12.81
N VAL A 23 -17.03 14.82 -13.39
CA VAL A 23 -16.82 14.74 -14.85
C VAL A 23 -17.18 13.34 -15.38
N ALA A 24 -16.65 12.28 -14.75
CA ALA A 24 -16.94 10.90 -15.14
C ALA A 24 -18.43 10.53 -15.00
N LEU A 25 -19.07 10.93 -13.90
CA LEU A 25 -20.50 10.71 -13.66
C LEU A 25 -21.37 11.46 -14.67
N THR A 26 -21.03 12.72 -14.97
CA THR A 26 -21.77 13.50 -15.96
C THR A 26 -21.68 12.85 -17.34
N HIS A 27 -20.49 12.37 -17.72
CA HIS A 27 -20.31 11.67 -19.00
C HIS A 27 -21.06 10.33 -19.04
N TRP A 28 -20.99 9.54 -17.96
CA TRP A 28 -21.74 8.30 -17.82
C TRP A 28 -23.26 8.51 -17.92
N ALA A 29 -23.78 9.55 -17.25
CA ALA A 29 -25.21 9.85 -17.22
C ALA A 29 -25.74 10.30 -18.60
N VAL A 30 -24.94 11.06 -19.35
CA VAL A 30 -25.25 11.42 -20.74
C VAL A 30 -25.22 10.18 -21.63
N ARG A 31 -24.21 9.31 -21.49
CA ARG A 31 -24.10 8.06 -22.26
C ARG A 31 -25.27 7.10 -22.01
N ARG A 32 -25.75 6.99 -20.77
CA ARG A 32 -26.94 6.18 -20.40
C ARG A 32 -28.28 6.86 -20.71
N ARG A 33 -28.27 7.99 -21.45
CA ARG A 33 -29.46 8.80 -21.80
C ARG A 33 -30.28 9.24 -20.59
N ARG A 34 -29.65 9.34 -19.41
CA ARG A 34 -30.31 9.82 -18.17
C ARG A 34 -30.40 11.35 -18.13
N ILE A 35 -29.47 12.05 -18.81
CA ILE A 35 -29.40 13.51 -18.88
C ILE A 35 -29.29 13.94 -20.34
N ASN A 36 -30.01 15.00 -20.73
CA ASN A 36 -29.93 15.57 -22.08
C ASN A 36 -28.53 16.17 -22.35
N PRO A 37 -27.81 15.74 -23.40
CA PRO A 37 -26.49 16.27 -23.75
C PRO A 37 -26.42 17.79 -23.91
N PHE A 38 -27.52 18.42 -24.31
CA PHE A 38 -27.59 19.86 -24.60
C PHE A 38 -28.03 20.72 -23.39
N GLY A 39 -28.24 20.09 -22.23
CA GLY A 39 -28.58 20.79 -20.99
C GLY A 39 -27.49 21.78 -20.55
N VAL A 40 -27.85 22.68 -19.63
CA VAL A 40 -26.91 23.68 -19.06
C VAL A 40 -25.77 22.99 -18.31
N TRP A 41 -26.10 21.95 -17.52
CA TRP A 41 -25.12 21.22 -16.71
C TRP A 41 -24.06 20.46 -17.53
N PRO A 42 -24.39 19.63 -18.53
CA PRO A 42 -23.38 18.97 -19.37
C PRO A 42 -22.53 19.96 -20.18
N ARG A 43 -23.11 21.08 -20.65
CA ARG A 43 -22.34 22.12 -21.34
C ARG A 43 -21.31 22.79 -20.44
N PHE A 44 -21.70 23.09 -19.20
CA PHE A 44 -20.78 23.63 -18.20
C PHE A 44 -19.66 22.63 -17.88
N MET A 45 -20.02 21.36 -17.63
CA MET A 45 -19.04 20.31 -17.34
C MET A 45 -18.06 20.04 -18.48
N ARG A 46 -18.51 20.14 -19.73
CA ARG A 46 -17.63 20.08 -20.89
C ARG A 46 -16.69 21.28 -20.93
N ARG A 47 -17.17 22.50 -20.74
CA ARG A 47 -16.33 23.70 -20.74
C ARG A 47 -15.21 23.65 -19.67
N VAL A 48 -15.51 23.13 -18.48
CA VAL A 48 -14.50 22.99 -17.40
C VAL A 48 -13.62 21.74 -17.62
N GLY A 49 -14.21 20.64 -18.09
CA GLY A 49 -13.59 19.33 -18.30
C GLY A 49 -12.63 19.26 -19.50
N GLU A 50 -13.01 19.87 -20.62
CA GLU A 50 -12.29 19.84 -21.90
C GLU A 50 -10.79 20.12 -21.80
N PRO A 51 -10.31 21.19 -21.14
CA PRO A 51 -8.86 21.47 -21.07
C PRO A 51 -8.07 20.32 -20.43
N VAL A 52 -8.68 19.54 -19.53
CA VAL A 52 -8.03 18.41 -18.86
C VAL A 52 -8.29 17.09 -19.59
N LEU A 53 -9.47 16.92 -20.21
CA LEU A 53 -9.86 15.71 -20.94
C LEU A 53 -9.18 15.59 -22.30
N LEU A 54 -9.09 16.68 -23.08
CA LEU A 54 -8.50 16.68 -24.43
C LEU A 54 -7.08 16.10 -24.51
N PRO A 55 -6.12 16.46 -23.64
CA PRO A 55 -4.78 15.85 -23.68
C PRO A 55 -4.83 14.36 -23.35
N LEU A 56 -5.77 13.93 -22.50
CA LEU A 56 -5.95 12.53 -22.15
C LEU A 56 -6.63 11.73 -23.27
N GLU A 57 -7.67 12.27 -23.89
CA GLU A 57 -8.32 11.69 -25.08
C GLU A 57 -7.30 11.45 -26.18
N ARG A 58 -6.42 12.42 -26.44
CA ARG A 58 -5.31 12.26 -27.41
C ARG A 58 -4.36 11.12 -27.04
N ARG A 59 -4.07 10.92 -25.75
CA ARG A 59 -3.21 9.81 -25.29
C ARG A 59 -3.90 8.47 -25.40
N VAL A 60 -5.18 8.39 -25.01
CA VAL A 60 -5.99 7.16 -25.10
C VAL A 60 -6.14 6.75 -26.56
N LEU A 61 -6.39 7.69 -27.46
CA LEU A 61 -6.43 7.46 -28.92
C LEU A 61 -5.12 6.89 -29.46
N ARG A 62 -3.97 7.47 -29.07
CA ARG A 62 -2.66 6.96 -29.50
C ARG A 62 -2.37 5.56 -28.98
N ALA A 63 -2.93 5.20 -27.82
CA ALA A 63 -2.84 3.86 -27.26
C ALA A 63 -3.85 2.86 -27.89
N GLY A 64 -4.63 3.28 -28.88
CA GLY A 64 -5.64 2.44 -29.55
C GLY A 64 -6.96 2.32 -28.79
N GLY A 65 -7.19 3.13 -27.75
CA GLY A 65 -8.42 3.12 -26.96
C GLY A 65 -9.52 4.04 -27.51
N ASN A 66 -10.73 3.89 -26.98
CA ASN A 66 -11.88 4.73 -27.35
C ASN A 66 -11.85 6.09 -26.61
N PRO A 67 -11.94 7.25 -27.31
CA PRO A 67 -12.00 8.57 -26.69
C PRO A 67 -13.09 8.73 -25.63
N GLN A 68 -14.22 8.04 -25.82
CA GLN A 68 -15.38 8.17 -24.93
C GLN A 68 -15.13 7.62 -23.52
N ASP A 69 -14.07 6.82 -23.35
CA ASP A 69 -13.66 6.28 -22.05
C ASP A 69 -12.67 7.19 -21.32
N ALA A 70 -12.22 8.29 -21.94
CA ALA A 70 -11.26 9.22 -21.35
C ALA A 70 -11.66 9.80 -19.97
N PRO A 71 -12.94 10.12 -19.68
CA PRO A 71 -13.35 10.57 -18.36
C PRO A 71 -13.11 9.54 -17.24
N PHE A 72 -13.27 8.24 -17.54
CA PHE A 72 -12.97 7.18 -16.58
C PHE A 72 -11.47 6.97 -16.40
N TRP A 73 -10.69 7.13 -17.46
CA TRP A 73 -9.23 7.17 -17.37
C TRP A 73 -8.74 8.35 -16.55
N LEU A 74 -9.39 9.52 -16.67
CA LEU A 74 -9.07 10.69 -15.86
C LEU A 74 -9.31 10.40 -14.38
N LEU A 75 -10.45 9.79 -14.05
CA LEU A 75 -10.74 9.33 -12.69
C LEU A 75 -9.69 8.34 -12.18
N ALA A 76 -9.36 7.31 -12.97
CA ALA A 76 -8.37 6.31 -12.60
C ALA A 76 -6.98 6.93 -12.35
N ILE A 77 -6.55 7.85 -13.23
CA ILE A 77 -5.28 8.57 -13.08
C ILE A 77 -5.28 9.46 -11.83
N VAL A 78 -6.38 10.17 -11.56
CA VAL A 78 -6.49 11.02 -10.36
C VAL A 78 -6.49 10.20 -9.09
N ILE A 79 -7.18 9.06 -9.06
CA ILE A 79 -7.17 8.13 -7.93
C ILE A 79 -5.75 7.59 -7.71
N ALA A 80 -5.13 7.03 -8.74
CA ALA A 80 -3.79 6.44 -8.63
C ALA A 80 -2.73 7.49 -8.27
N GLY A 81 -2.76 8.64 -8.94
CA GLY A 81 -1.85 9.75 -8.67
C GLY A 81 -2.06 10.36 -7.28
N GLY A 82 -3.32 10.50 -6.85
CA GLY A 82 -3.66 10.98 -5.52
C GLY A 82 -3.20 10.03 -4.41
N LEU A 83 -3.44 8.73 -4.58
CA LEU A 83 -2.94 7.70 -3.66
C LEU A 83 -1.41 7.70 -3.59
N LEU A 84 -0.74 7.79 -4.74
CA LEU A 84 0.72 7.84 -4.81
C LEU A 84 1.26 9.11 -4.12
N LEU A 85 0.64 10.26 -4.35
CA LEU A 85 1.05 11.53 -3.73
C LEU A 85 0.87 11.51 -2.22
N LEU A 86 -0.26 10.97 -1.73
CA LEU A 86 -0.52 10.79 -0.29
C LEU A 86 0.51 9.84 0.33
N SER A 87 0.71 8.66 -0.30
CA SER A 87 1.69 7.67 0.16
C SER A 87 3.10 8.24 0.21
N LEU A 88 3.50 9.01 -0.80
CA LEU A 88 4.81 9.65 -0.86
C LEU A 88 4.95 10.73 0.22
N THR A 89 3.90 11.53 0.41
CA THR A 89 3.89 12.60 1.41
C THR A 89 4.00 12.02 2.83
N HIS A 90 3.23 10.98 3.15
CA HIS A 90 3.36 10.29 4.45
C HIS A 90 4.73 9.69 4.62
N TRP A 91 5.23 8.96 3.62
CA TRP A 91 6.56 8.36 3.67
C TRP A 91 7.68 9.40 3.90
N LEU A 92 7.62 10.55 3.23
CA LEU A 92 8.60 11.63 3.41
C LEU A 92 8.49 12.29 4.78
N LEU A 93 7.28 12.57 5.26
CA LEU A 93 7.06 13.17 6.58
C LEU A 93 7.50 12.22 7.71
N ASP A 94 7.17 10.94 7.58
CA ASP A 94 7.57 9.89 8.52
C ASP A 94 9.08 9.70 8.51
N MET A 95 9.72 9.72 7.34
CA MET A 95 11.17 9.64 7.24
C MET A 95 11.85 10.86 7.86
N ALA A 96 11.36 12.08 7.60
CA ALA A 96 11.89 13.28 8.23
C ALA A 96 11.74 13.26 9.76
N GLY A 97 10.58 12.78 10.26
CA GLY A 97 10.36 12.55 11.69
C GLY A 97 11.31 11.51 12.28
N THR A 98 11.54 10.42 11.53
CA THR A 98 12.46 9.35 11.93
C THR A 98 13.92 9.84 11.94
N LEU A 99 14.34 10.61 10.94
CA LEU A 99 15.70 11.16 10.84
C LEU A 99 15.99 12.20 11.94
N THR A 100 15.02 13.06 12.26
CA THR A 100 15.16 14.02 13.37
C THR A 100 15.13 13.33 14.73
N ALA A 101 14.29 12.31 14.89
CA ALA A 101 14.31 11.43 16.06
C ALA A 101 15.63 10.65 16.17
N MET A 102 16.22 10.22 15.06
CA MET A 102 17.52 9.55 15.01
C MET A 102 18.69 10.50 15.29
N ALA A 103 18.61 11.76 14.85
CA ALA A 103 19.62 12.77 15.14
C ALA A 103 19.63 13.18 16.63
N SER A 104 18.48 13.07 17.31
CA SER A 104 18.33 13.29 18.76
C SER A 104 18.31 11.99 19.58
N ALA A 105 18.43 10.84 18.91
CA ALA A 105 18.37 9.53 19.52
C ALA A 105 19.69 9.22 20.23
N GLY A 106 19.64 9.16 21.56
CA GLY A 106 20.69 8.51 22.34
C GLY A 106 20.85 7.02 21.96
N PRO A 107 21.91 6.35 22.44
CA PRO A 107 22.23 4.95 22.09
C PRO A 107 21.06 3.95 22.26
N ARG A 108 20.14 4.24 23.19
CA ARG A 108 18.94 3.44 23.45
C ARG A 108 17.96 3.40 22.27
N ALA A 109 17.81 4.50 21.53
CA ALA A 109 16.89 4.55 20.40
C ALA A 109 17.45 3.79 19.18
N TRP A 110 18.77 3.82 18.97
CA TRP A 110 19.43 2.93 18.00
C TRP A 110 19.24 1.46 18.33
N LEU A 111 19.37 1.08 19.60
CA LEU A 111 19.10 -0.28 20.05
C LEU A 111 17.65 -0.70 19.77
N ARG A 112 16.66 0.15 20.13
CA ARG A 112 15.23 -0.09 19.83
C ARG A 112 14.99 -0.32 18.34
N LEU A 113 15.64 0.46 17.47
CA LEU A 113 15.50 0.34 16.02
C LEU A 113 16.05 -0.98 15.49
N VAL A 114 17.28 -1.34 15.88
CA VAL A 114 17.90 -2.60 15.45
C VAL A 114 17.06 -3.78 15.94
N VAL A 115 16.64 -3.78 17.21
CA VAL A 115 15.81 -4.83 17.78
C VAL A 115 14.46 -4.93 17.06
N SER A 116 13.78 -3.80 16.82
CA SER A 116 12.52 -3.77 16.07
C SER A 116 12.67 -4.27 14.63
N ALA A 117 13.77 -3.91 13.96
CA ALA A 117 14.06 -4.36 12.60
C ALA A 117 14.29 -5.88 12.55
N VAL A 118 15.06 -6.44 13.49
CA VAL A 118 15.30 -7.88 13.61
C VAL A 118 13.98 -8.64 13.78
N PHE A 119 13.13 -8.23 14.73
CA PHE A 119 11.81 -8.87 14.91
C PHE A 119 10.95 -8.78 13.66
N THR A 120 10.95 -7.63 12.99
CA THR A 120 10.16 -7.42 11.76
C THR A 120 10.62 -8.36 10.64
N ILE A 121 11.93 -8.49 10.44
CA ILE A 121 12.51 -9.39 9.43
C ILE A 121 12.19 -10.85 9.75
N LEU A 122 12.34 -11.29 11.01
CA LEU A 122 12.03 -12.66 11.41
C LEU A 122 10.54 -12.98 11.22
N MET A 123 9.66 -12.10 11.66
CA MET A 123 8.21 -12.26 11.47
C MET A 123 7.82 -12.30 9.99
N ALA A 124 8.42 -11.44 9.16
CA ALA A 124 8.21 -11.46 7.71
C ALA A 124 8.71 -12.76 7.07
N ALA A 125 9.88 -13.26 7.47
CA ALA A 125 10.42 -14.52 6.99
C ALA A 125 9.50 -15.71 7.32
N ILE A 126 8.96 -15.76 8.53
CA ILE A 126 7.97 -16.78 8.93
C ILE A 126 6.69 -16.64 8.11
N PHE A 127 6.21 -15.41 7.89
CA PHE A 127 5.01 -15.17 7.09
C PHE A 127 5.19 -15.62 5.63
N ILE A 128 6.33 -15.30 5.02
CA ILE A 128 6.68 -15.77 3.67
C ILE A 128 6.73 -17.29 3.62
N ARG A 129 7.26 -17.96 4.65
CA ARG A 129 7.27 -19.42 4.76
C ARG A 129 5.87 -20.02 4.80
N VAL A 130 4.93 -19.40 5.53
CA VAL A 130 3.52 -19.82 5.57
C VAL A 130 2.85 -19.65 4.21
N ILE A 131 3.05 -18.51 3.55
CA ILE A 131 2.55 -18.30 2.20
C ILE A 131 3.14 -19.35 1.24
N ALA A 132 4.45 -19.55 1.30
CA ALA A 132 5.13 -20.49 0.44
C ALA A 132 4.63 -21.93 0.60
N SER A 133 4.23 -22.35 1.80
CA SER A 133 3.65 -23.68 2.01
C SER A 133 2.27 -23.81 1.36
N TRP A 134 1.43 -22.78 1.39
CA TRP A 134 0.13 -22.76 0.71
C TRP A 134 0.25 -22.84 -0.81
N PHE A 135 1.28 -22.22 -1.37
CA PHE A 135 1.55 -22.25 -2.81
C PHE A 135 2.44 -23.44 -3.25
N GLY A 136 2.80 -24.36 -2.33
CA GLY A 136 3.65 -25.52 -2.66
C GLY A 136 5.06 -25.15 -3.15
N ILE A 137 5.59 -24.00 -2.73
CA ILE A 137 6.91 -23.55 -3.15
C ILE A 137 7.99 -24.39 -2.46
N SER A 138 8.88 -24.98 -3.26
CA SER A 138 9.96 -25.83 -2.76
C SER A 138 10.93 -25.11 -1.80
N PRO A 139 11.20 -25.70 -0.62
CA PRO A 139 12.25 -25.30 0.33
C PRO A 139 13.63 -25.03 -0.26
N TYR A 140 13.97 -25.76 -1.33
CA TYR A 140 15.32 -25.79 -1.88
C TYR A 140 15.65 -24.60 -2.78
N ARG A 141 14.70 -23.68 -3.02
CA ARG A 141 14.95 -22.47 -3.80
C ARG A 141 15.96 -21.55 -3.08
N PRO A 142 16.88 -20.88 -3.81
CA PRO A 142 17.96 -20.09 -3.19
C PRO A 142 17.48 -19.02 -2.20
N TRP A 143 16.42 -18.30 -2.53
CA TRP A 143 15.83 -17.28 -1.66
C TRP A 143 15.09 -17.88 -0.46
N MET A 144 14.53 -19.09 -0.61
CA MET A 144 13.84 -19.81 0.46
C MET A 144 14.84 -20.34 1.50
N ARG A 145 16.04 -20.72 1.06
CA ARG A 145 17.12 -21.17 1.97
C ARG A 145 17.50 -20.09 2.99
N LEU A 146 17.53 -18.82 2.58
CA LEU A 146 17.78 -17.71 3.49
C LEU A 146 16.68 -17.59 4.56
N ILE A 147 15.42 -17.70 4.15
CA ILE A 147 14.26 -17.69 5.05
C ILE A 147 14.32 -18.86 6.04
N MET A 148 14.70 -20.04 5.57
CA MET A 148 14.85 -21.23 6.41
C MET A 148 15.95 -21.06 7.45
N VAL A 149 17.14 -20.61 7.05
CA VAL A 149 18.25 -20.33 7.99
C VAL A 149 17.84 -19.31 9.05
N LEU A 150 17.09 -18.27 8.66
CA LEU A 150 16.62 -17.25 9.60
C LEU A 150 15.52 -17.73 10.56
N THR A 151 14.79 -18.80 10.24
CA THR A 151 13.58 -19.20 10.98
C THR A 151 13.65 -20.59 11.61
N ASP A 152 14.50 -21.49 11.11
CA ASP A 152 14.57 -22.89 11.54
C ASP A 152 15.05 -23.03 13.00
N TRP A 153 15.96 -22.17 13.46
CA TRP A 153 16.41 -22.19 14.86
C TRP A 153 15.26 -21.94 15.86
N LEU A 154 14.20 -21.25 15.41
CA LEU A 154 13.00 -20.98 16.20
C LEU A 154 11.90 -22.03 15.96
N ILE A 155 11.70 -22.42 14.70
CA ILE A 155 10.60 -23.32 14.28
C ILE A 155 10.91 -24.79 14.63
N GLU A 156 12.17 -25.23 14.50
CA GLU A 156 12.55 -26.63 14.73
C GLU A 156 12.36 -27.07 16.20
N PRO A 157 12.70 -26.27 17.22
CA PRO A 157 12.34 -26.60 18.61
C PRO A 157 10.83 -26.67 18.82
N LEU A 158 10.05 -25.76 18.20
CA LEU A 158 8.59 -25.74 18.29
C LEU A 158 7.96 -27.00 17.67
N ARG A 159 8.50 -27.47 16.55
CA ARG A 159 8.08 -28.72 15.89
C ARG A 159 8.29 -29.97 16.75
N ARG A 160 9.23 -29.94 17.70
CA ARG A 160 9.44 -31.04 18.64
C ARG A 160 8.38 -31.10 19.74
N VAL A 161 7.74 -29.97 20.04
CA VAL A 161 6.72 -29.85 21.10
C VAL A 161 5.31 -29.96 20.53
N LEU A 162 5.10 -29.43 19.33
CA LEU A 162 3.79 -29.42 18.66
C LEU A 162 3.62 -30.66 17.79
N PRO A 163 2.57 -31.47 18.00
CA PRO A 163 2.28 -32.57 17.08
C PRO A 163 1.91 -32.01 15.70
N PRO A 164 2.34 -32.66 14.59
CA PRO A 164 1.95 -32.25 13.26
C PRO A 164 0.43 -32.40 13.07
N PHE A 165 -0.26 -31.30 12.75
CA PHE A 165 -1.70 -31.31 12.45
C PHE A 165 -1.93 -31.64 10.96
N GLY A 166 -1.89 -32.93 10.62
CA GLY A 166 -2.14 -33.41 9.26
C GLY A 166 -1.06 -32.93 8.27
N MET A 167 -1.45 -32.48 7.07
CA MET A 167 -0.52 -31.95 6.05
C MET A 167 -0.06 -30.51 6.32
N PHE A 168 -0.62 -29.83 7.32
CA PHE A 168 -0.34 -28.43 7.62
C PHE A 168 0.52 -28.30 8.88
N ASP A 169 1.75 -27.81 8.71
CA ASP A 169 2.61 -27.47 9.83
C ASP A 169 2.14 -26.15 10.46
N MET A 170 1.59 -26.24 11.67
CA MET A 170 1.12 -25.08 12.46
C MET A 170 2.26 -24.39 13.23
N SER A 171 3.44 -25.02 13.30
CA SER A 171 4.60 -24.50 14.04
C SER A 171 5.02 -23.09 13.60
N PRO A 172 5.02 -22.72 12.30
CA PRO A 172 5.30 -21.35 11.87
C PRO A 172 4.31 -20.32 12.42
N MET A 173 3.02 -20.66 12.54
CA MET A 173 2.01 -19.74 13.09
C MET A 173 2.24 -19.52 14.59
N VAL A 174 2.57 -20.58 15.32
CA VAL A 174 2.92 -20.48 16.75
C VAL A 174 4.23 -19.71 16.93
N ALA A 175 5.25 -19.95 16.11
CA ALA A 175 6.50 -19.22 16.13
C ALA A 175 6.29 -17.72 15.89
N TRP A 176 5.42 -17.37 14.95
CA TRP A 176 5.06 -15.97 14.68
C TRP A 176 4.39 -15.32 15.89
N LEU A 177 3.43 -16.02 16.53
CA LEU A 177 2.75 -15.52 17.73
C LEU A 177 3.72 -15.31 18.90
N VAL A 178 4.63 -16.27 19.13
CA VAL A 178 5.69 -16.15 20.14
C VAL A 178 6.56 -14.93 19.87
N LEU A 179 7.01 -14.74 18.63
CA LEU A 179 7.79 -13.55 18.28
C LEU A 179 7.01 -12.25 18.47
N TRP A 180 5.71 -12.23 18.18
CA TRP A 180 4.88 -11.05 18.39
C TRP A 180 4.79 -10.67 19.87
N VAL A 181 4.56 -11.63 20.75
CA VAL A 181 4.53 -11.41 22.21
C VAL A 181 5.92 -10.97 22.70
N VAL A 182 6.98 -11.70 22.33
CA VAL A 182 8.35 -11.37 22.75
C VAL A 182 8.76 -9.98 22.27
N ARG A 183 8.43 -9.61 21.02
CA ARG A 183 8.65 -8.26 20.51
C ARG A 183 7.96 -7.21 21.38
N GLY A 184 6.69 -7.43 21.73
CA GLY A 184 5.94 -6.51 22.58
C GLY A 184 6.59 -6.30 23.95
N VAL A 185 7.00 -7.38 24.61
CA VAL A 185 7.69 -7.33 25.91
C VAL A 185 9.04 -6.64 25.80
N VAL A 186 9.88 -7.04 24.84
CA VAL A 186 11.22 -6.48 24.67
C VAL A 186 11.15 -4.99 24.31
N MET A 187 10.25 -4.61 23.41
CA MET A 187 10.07 -3.20 23.03
C MET A 187 9.42 -2.35 24.14
N GLY A 188 8.68 -2.97 25.06
CA GLY A 188 8.13 -2.29 26.24
C GLY A 188 9.17 -2.04 27.34
N VAL A 189 10.20 -2.87 27.42
CA VAL A 189 11.31 -2.73 28.39
C VAL A 189 12.42 -1.82 27.88
N LEU A 190 12.72 -1.88 26.58
CA LEU A 190 13.71 -1.02 25.92
C LEU A 190 13.24 0.42 25.90
#